data_AF-A0A662CCC3-F1
#
_entry.id   AF-A0A662CCC3-F1
#
_cell.length_a   1.000
_cell.length_b   1.000
_cell.length_c   1.000
_cell.angle_alpha   90.00
_cell.angle_beta   90.00
_cell.angle_gamma   90.00
#
_symmetry.space_group_name_H-M   'P 1'
#
loop_
_entity.id
_entity.type
_entity.pdbx_description
1 polymer ?
#
loop_
_entity_poly.entity_id
_entity_poly.type
_entity_poly.pdbx_seq_one_letter_code
_entity_poly.pdbx_strand_id
1 'polypeptide(L)'
;MKVSIIEAGGNVAKSLVSMILAQRLMASGDVLQLVEEREPRSFHVLEALRSDLLDSVGVGAEQLELAFGPEGVDGDVVVVTLGIA
;
A
#
# COMPACT_ATOMS: atom_id res chain seq x y z
N MET A 1 -12.01 -6.44 4.61
CA MET A 1 -10.68 -6.87 5.09
C MET A 1 -9.68 -5.77 4.78
N LYS A 2 -8.71 -5.54 5.66
CA LYS A 2 -7.63 -4.56 5.45
C LYS A 2 -6.29 -5.25 5.35
N VAL A 3 -5.52 -4.92 4.30
CA VAL A 3 -4.17 -5.45 4.07
C VAL A 3 -3.20 -4.30 4.22
N SER A 4 -2.30 -4.38 5.20
CA SER A 4 -1.23 -3.39 5.39
C SER A 4 0.06 -3.88 4.77
N ILE A 5 0.67 -3.07 3.91
CA ILE A 5 1.99 -3.33 3.32
C ILE A 5 2.98 -2.33 3.92
N ILE A 6 3.94 -2.85 4.69
CA ILE A 6 5.01 -2.08 5.33
C ILE A 6 6.21 -1.98 4.38
N GLU A 7 6.82 -0.79 4.30
CA GLU A 7 7.82 -0.39 3.29
C GLU A 7 7.20 -0.33 1.87
N ALA A 8 5.98 0.22 1.79
CA ALA A 8 5.18 0.21 0.57
C ALA A 8 5.80 0.94 -0.64
N GLY A 9 6.75 1.85 -0.40
CA GLY A 9 7.50 2.58 -1.40
C GLY A 9 8.57 1.75 -2.11
N GLY A 10 8.95 0.60 -1.55
CA GLY A 10 9.92 -0.32 -2.12
C GLY A 10 9.45 -1.04 -3.39
N ASN A 11 10.40 -1.50 -4.21
CA ASN A 11 10.09 -2.19 -5.47
C ASN A 11 9.34 -3.51 -5.27
N VAL A 12 9.63 -4.23 -4.17
CA VAL A 12 8.96 -5.48 -3.81
C VAL A 12 7.49 -5.20 -3.49
N ALA A 13 7.22 -4.20 -2.63
CA ALA A 13 5.86 -3.78 -2.32
C ALA A 13 5.09 -3.35 -3.55
N LYS A 14 5.66 -2.50 -4.40
CA LYS A 14 5.01 -2.05 -5.65
C LYS A 14 4.65 -3.22 -6.56
N SER A 15 5.54 -4.20 -6.68
CA SER A 15 5.28 -5.41 -7.47
C SER A 15 4.14 -6.24 -6.87
N LEU A 16 4.13 -6.39 -5.54
CA LEU A 16 3.07 -7.10 -4.82
C LEU A 16 1.71 -6.41 -4.98
N VAL A 17 1.65 -5.09 -4.81
CA VAL A 17 0.41 -4.31 -4.99
C VAL A 17 -0.15 -4.50 -6.40
N SER A 18 0.70 -4.36 -7.42
CA SER A 18 0.29 -4.59 -8.81
C SER A 18 -0.27 -5.99 -9.03
N MET A 19 0.33 -7.03 -8.41
CA MET A 19 -0.19 -8.40 -8.49
C MET A 19 -1.55 -8.55 -7.79
N ILE A 20 -1.72 -7.97 -6.60
CA ILE A 20 -2.98 -7.99 -5.84
C ILE A 20 -4.12 -7.40 -6.68
N LEU A 21 -3.88 -6.24 -7.29
CA LEU A 21 -4.87 -5.55 -8.11
C LEU A 21 -5.15 -6.29 -9.43
N ALA A 22 -4.10 -6.74 -10.14
CA ALA A 22 -4.25 -7.45 -11.41
C ALA A 22 -5.02 -8.77 -11.28
N GLN A 23 -4.82 -9.49 -10.16
CA GLN A 23 -5.50 -10.74 -9.87
C GLN A 23 -6.88 -10.55 -9.20
N ARG A 24 -7.30 -9.30 -8.95
CA ARG A 24 -8.55 -8.95 -8.27
C ARG A 24 -8.71 -9.67 -6.93
N LEU A 25 -7.64 -9.70 -6.13
CA LEU A 25 -7.63 -10.36 -4.82
C LEU A 25 -8.36 -9.56 -3.74
N MET A 26 -8.73 -8.31 -4.03
CA MET A 26 -9.49 -7.44 -3.13
C MET A 26 -10.96 -7.43 -3.52
N ALA A 27 -11.86 -7.63 -2.54
CA ALA A 27 -13.28 -7.37 -2.72
C ALA A 27 -13.57 -5.85 -2.67
N SER A 28 -14.77 -5.45 -3.13
CA SER A 28 -15.18 -4.04 -3.23
C SER A 28 -15.18 -3.27 -1.89
N GLY A 29 -15.16 -3.95 -0.75
CA GLY A 29 -15.13 -3.34 0.59
C GLY A 29 -13.79 -3.52 1.30
N ASP A 30 -12.79 -4.06 0.62
CA ASP A 30 -11.47 -4.25 1.21
C ASP A 30 -10.59 -3.02 0.98
N VAL A 31 -9.65 -2.81 1.92
CA VAL A 31 -8.73 -1.67 1.94
C VAL A 31 -7.30 -2.16 1.86
N LEU A 32 -6.51 -1.52 1.01
CA LEU A 32 -5.07 -1.65 0.94
C LEU A 32 -4.45 -0.43 1.65
N GLN A 33 -3.80 -0.68 2.77
CA GLN A 33 -3.05 0.33 3.52
C GLN A 33 -1.57 0.26 3.14
N LEU A 34 -1.05 1.36 2.62
CA LEU A 34 0.35 1.53 2.27
C LEU A 34 1.05 2.23 3.43
N VAL A 35 2.07 1.58 3.99
CA VAL A 35 2.73 2.02 5.21
C VAL A 35 4.21 2.28 4.94
N GLU A 36 4.68 3.43 5.39
CA GLU A 36 6.09 3.82 5.37
C GLU A 36 6.50 4.46 6.68
N GLU A 37 7.81 4.62 6.90
CA GLU A 37 8.33 5.40 8.00
C GLU A 37 7.91 6.88 7.94
N ARG A 38 7.85 7.54 9.10
CA ARG A 38 7.44 8.94 9.19
C ARG A 38 8.57 9.89 8.79
N GLU A 39 8.82 9.95 7.48
CA GLU A 39 9.81 10.84 6.87
C GLU A 39 9.21 11.67 5.72
N PRO A 40 9.72 12.90 5.45
CA PRO A 40 9.22 13.71 4.34
C PRO A 40 9.28 13.01 2.98
N ARG A 41 10.34 12.21 2.75
CA ARG A 41 10.50 11.44 1.51
C ARG A 41 9.42 10.37 1.38
N SER A 42 9.14 9.64 2.46
CA SER A 42 8.13 8.60 2.52
C SER A 42 6.74 9.10 2.15
N PHE A 43 6.36 10.28 2.64
CA PHE A 43 5.10 10.92 2.28
C PHE A 43 4.95 11.09 0.76
N HIS A 44 5.96 11.68 0.11
CA HIS A 44 5.92 11.89 -1.34
C HIS A 44 5.93 10.57 -2.12
N VAL A 45 6.68 9.57 -1.65
CA VAL A 45 6.72 8.25 -2.29
C VAL A 45 5.34 7.58 -2.23
N LEU A 46 4.66 7.61 -1.08
CA LEU A 46 3.35 7.01 -0.93
C LEU A 46 2.25 7.76 -1.65
N GLU A 47 2.25 9.09 -1.65
CA GLU A 47 1.27 9.87 -2.43
C GLU A 47 1.46 9.65 -3.94
N ALA A 48 2.71 9.58 -4.43
CA ALA A 48 2.99 9.26 -5.83
C ALA A 48 2.48 7.86 -6.18
N LEU A 49 2.80 6.85 -5.35
CA LEU A 49 2.31 5.48 -5.55
C LEU A 49 0.78 5.43 -5.52
N ARG A 50 0.13 6.10 -4.56
CA ARG A 50 -1.33 6.17 -4.50
C ARG A 50 -1.92 6.79 -5.76
N SER A 51 -1.34 7.88 -6.26
CA SER A 51 -1.76 8.49 -7.53
C SER A 51 -1.64 7.50 -8.69
N ASP A 52 -0.50 6.82 -8.82
CA ASP A 52 -0.27 5.81 -9.87
C ASP A 52 -1.30 4.67 -9.80
N LEU A 53 -1.67 4.25 -8.59
CA LEU A 53 -2.66 3.19 -8.37
C LEU A 53 -4.08 3.65 -8.71
N LEU A 54 -4.44 4.89 -8.39
CA LEU A 54 -5.77 5.46 -8.73
C LEU A 54 -5.93 5.70 -10.23
N ASP A 55 -4.84 5.99 -10.93
CA ASP A 55 -4.83 6.08 -12.39
C ASP A 55 -4.89 4.68 -13.06
N SER A 56 -4.67 3.61 -12.28
CA SER A 56 -4.79 2.22 -12.74
C SER A 56 -6.24 1.71 -12.67
N VAL A 57 -6.56 0.70 -13.49
CA VAL A 57 -7.91 0.09 -13.49
C VAL A 57 -8.02 -0.91 -12.35
N GLY A 58 -9.01 -0.72 -11.47
CA GLY A 58 -9.45 -1.75 -10.53
C GLY A 58 -9.28 -1.45 -9.04
N VAL A 59 -8.96 -0.21 -8.66
CA VAL A 59 -8.96 0.23 -7.26
C VAL A 59 -9.61 1.60 -7.11
N GLY A 60 -10.50 1.75 -6.13
CA GLY A 60 -11.12 3.03 -5.77
C GLY A 60 -10.30 3.80 -4.72
N ALA A 61 -10.57 5.10 -4.60
CA ALA A 61 -9.93 5.96 -3.59
C ALA A 61 -10.26 5.54 -2.16
N GLU A 62 -11.46 5.00 -1.94
CA GLU A 62 -11.93 4.42 -0.68
C GLU A 62 -11.21 3.13 -0.29
N GLN A 63 -10.53 2.48 -1.24
CA GLN A 63 -9.81 1.23 -1.03
C GLN A 63 -8.32 1.44 -0.80
N LEU A 64 -7.82 2.69 -0.84
CA LEU A 64 -6.41 3.02 -0.62
C LEU A 64 -6.27 3.92 0.60
N GLU A 65 -5.44 3.50 1.54
CA GLU A 65 -5.10 4.28 2.74
C GLU A 65 -3.59 4.42 2.86
N LEU A 66 -3.13 5.58 3.35
CA LEU A 66 -1.73 5.81 3.67
C LEU A 66 -1.57 5.89 5.18
N ALA A 67 -0.56 5.23 5.71
CA ALA A 67 -0.16 5.34 7.11
C ALA A 67 1.34 5.59 7.23
N PHE A 68 1.74 6.28 8.31
CA PHE A 68 3.12 6.67 8.55
C PHE A 68 3.55 6.29 9.97
N GLY A 69 4.51 5.37 10.04
CA GLY A 69 4.98 4.77 11.28
C GLY A 69 4.20 3.50 11.67
N PRO A 70 4.81 2.63 12.50
CA PRO A 70 4.22 1.35 12.90
C PRO A 70 2.92 1.49 13.69
N GLU A 71 2.71 2.60 14.38
CA GLU A 71 1.48 2.91 15.13
C GLU A 71 0.24 3.09 14.25
N GLY A 72 0.43 3.34 12.95
CA GLY A 72 -0.66 3.48 11.99
C GLY A 72 -1.12 2.16 11.36
N VAL A 73 -0.41 1.05 11.61
CA VAL A 73 -0.72 -0.25 11.02
C VAL A 73 -1.96 -0.85 11.70
N ASP A 74 -3.01 -1.12 10.94
CA ASP A 74 -4.28 -1.66 11.44
C ASP A 74 -4.90 -2.74 10.52
N GLY A 75 -4.08 -3.37 9.67
CA GLY A 75 -4.50 -4.42 8.76
C GLY A 75 -4.84 -5.75 9.45
N ASP A 76 -5.87 -6.44 8.94
CA ASP A 76 -6.16 -7.85 9.25
C ASP A 76 -5.03 -8.77 8.78
N VAL A 77 -4.38 -8.38 7.68
CA VAL A 77 -3.19 -9.03 7.11
C VAL A 77 -2.08 -8.00 7.01
N VAL A 78 -0.93 -8.30 7.61
CA VAL A 78 0.26 -7.44 7.54
C VAL A 78 1.34 -8.12 6.71
N VAL A 79 1.78 -7.44 5.65
CA VAL A 79 2.88 -7.86 4.80
C VAL A 79 4.06 -6.93 5.02
N VAL A 80 5.21 -7.50 5.38
CA VAL A 80 6.45 -6.75 5.59
C VAL A 80 7.37 -7.02 4.41
N THR A 81 7.62 -6.01 3.58
CA THR A 81 8.46 -6.15 2.38
C THR A 81 9.91 -5.69 2.58
N LEU A 82 10.37 -5.64 3.83
CA LEU A 82 11.74 -5.27 4.20
C LEU A 82 12.76 -6.03 3.35
N GLY A 83 13.56 -5.28 2.60
CA GLY A 83 14.71 -5.78 1.85
C GLY A 83 15.97 -5.06 2.32
N ILE A 84 17.09 -5.76 2.32
CA ILE A 84 18.41 -5.15 2.51
C ILE A 84 18.69 -4.38 1.21
N ALA A 85 18.79 -3.06 1.29
CA ALA A 85 19.21 -2.22 0.16
C ALA A 85 20.66 -2.52 -0.24
#